data_AF-A0AAI9RRN2-F1
#
_entry.id   AF-A0AAI9RRN2-F1
#
_cell.length_a   1.000
_cell.length_b   1.000
_cell.length_c   1.000
_cell.angle_alpha   90.00
_cell.angle_beta   90.00
_cell.angle_gamma   90.00
#
_symmetry.space_group_name_H-M   'P 1'
#
loop_
_entity.id
_entity.type
_entity.pdbx_description
1 polymer ?
#
loop_
_entity_poly.entity_id
_entity_poly.type
_entity_poly.pdbx_seq_one_letter_code
_entity_poly.pdbx_strand_id
1 'polypeptide(L)'
;MDTSFLFVWLVVIFGFHFLRIFLKKRFGIDKELHAGVPVNKFERWNGLLTVAAIIAIALMFQGSLERFFFWVFCIFFVGSAMQIILEWKYLKGSRKYQASLLYFSIVAVTLVVFMTMASLQVSQ
;
A
#
# COMPACT_ATOMS: atom_id res chain seq x y z
N MET A 1 -19.54 8.87 -10.95
CA MET A 1 -18.36 9.14 -10.10
C MET A 1 -17.93 10.56 -10.39
N ASP A 2 -18.16 11.46 -9.44
CA ASP A 2 -17.95 12.90 -9.68
C ASP A 2 -16.47 13.21 -9.86
N THR A 3 -16.14 14.13 -10.76
CA THR A 3 -14.76 14.59 -11.01
C THR A 3 -14.08 15.10 -9.74
N SER A 4 -14.85 15.69 -8.82
CA SER A 4 -14.40 16.09 -7.48
C SER A 4 -13.87 14.92 -6.64
N PHE A 5 -14.48 13.74 -6.76
CA PHE A 5 -14.05 12.55 -6.03
C PHE A 5 -12.70 12.02 -6.54
N LEU A 6 -12.53 11.94 -7.86
CA LEU A 6 -11.26 11.55 -8.47
C LEU A 6 -10.12 12.52 -8.12
N PHE A 7 -10.42 13.81 -8.04
CA PHE A 7 -9.44 14.83 -7.64
C PHE A 7 -8.96 14.65 -6.19
N VAL A 8 -9.87 14.39 -5.25
CA VAL A 8 -9.53 14.10 -3.84
C VAL A 8 -8.59 12.89 -3.76
N TRP A 9 -8.86 11.84 -4.53
CA TRP A 9 -8.03 10.63 -4.52
C TRP A 9 -6.66 10.82 -5.15
N LEU A 10 -6.54 11.67 -6.18
CA LEU A 10 -5.25 12.10 -6.70
C LEU A 10 -4.41 12.79 -5.62
N VAL A 11 -5.01 13.71 -4.85
CA VAL A 11 -4.32 14.39 -3.75
C VAL A 11 -3.89 13.39 -2.67
N VAL A 12 -4.73 12.41 -2.33
CA VAL A 12 -4.38 11.35 -1.37
C VAL A 12 -3.21 10.49 -1.86
N ILE A 13 -3.17 10.10 -3.13
CA ILE A 13 -2.06 9.35 -3.73
C ILE A 13 -0.76 10.15 -3.65
N PHE A 14 -0.78 11.43 -4.00
CA PHE A 14 0.37 12.32 -3.84
C PHE A 14 0.77 12.47 -2.36
N GLY A 15 -0.20 12.59 -1.45
CA GLY A 15 0.02 12.63 -0.02
C GLY A 15 0.76 11.40 0.51
N PHE A 16 0.44 10.20 0.01
CA PHE A 16 1.17 8.97 0.36
C PHE A 16 2.62 8.99 -0.10
N HIS A 17 2.90 9.57 -1.28
CA HIS A 17 4.27 9.72 -1.75
C HIS A 17 5.10 10.59 -0.80
N PHE A 18 4.56 11.75 -0.41
CA PHE A 18 5.19 12.65 0.56
C PHE A 18 5.32 12.01 1.95
N LEU A 19 4.29 11.29 2.42
CA LEU A 19 4.32 10.55 3.68
C LEU A 19 5.47 9.55 3.71
N ARG A 20 5.69 8.80 2.62
CA ARG A 20 6.81 7.85 2.53
C ARG A 20 8.16 8.53 2.64
N ILE A 21 8.34 9.67 1.96
CA ILE A 21 9.58 10.47 2.04
C ILE A 21 9.77 11.01 3.46
N PHE A 22 8.71 11.54 4.06
CA PHE A 22 8.72 12.08 5.40
C PHE A 22 9.09 11.01 6.44
N LEU A 23 8.48 9.82 6.37
CA LEU A 23 8.79 8.70 7.27
C LEU A 23 10.24 8.25 7.12
N LYS A 24 10.75 8.10 5.89
CA LYS A 24 12.16 7.76 5.65
C LYS A 24 13.11 8.76 6.32
N LYS A 25 12.86 10.05 6.12
CA LYS A 25 13.65 11.14 6.70
C LYS A 25 13.54 11.18 8.23
N ARG A 26 12.33 11.01 8.77
CA ARG A 26 12.05 11.08 10.21
C ARG A 26 12.68 9.94 10.98
N PHE A 27 12.64 8.72 10.43
CA PHE A 27 13.18 7.53 11.05
C PHE A 27 14.66 7.29 10.72
N GLY A 28 15.27 8.07 9.83
CA GLY A 28 16.69 7.95 9.47
C GLY A 28 17.04 6.62 8.78
N ILE A 29 16.08 6.06 8.05
CA ILE A 29 16.13 4.69 7.50
C ILE A 29 17.21 4.53 6.41
N ASP A 30 17.70 5.65 5.84
CA ASP A 30 18.73 5.65 4.81
C ASP A 30 20.04 4.96 5.23
N LYS A 31 20.33 4.90 6.55
CA LYS A 31 21.54 4.24 7.09
C LYS A 31 21.36 2.76 7.41
N GLU A 32 20.15 2.28 7.70
CA GLU A 32 19.87 0.87 8.05
C GLU A 32 19.60 -0.02 6.82
N LEU A 33 19.37 0.58 5.65
CA LEU A 33 19.10 -0.10 4.38
C LEU A 33 20.23 -1.06 3.93
N HIS A 34 21.43 -0.91 4.48
CA HIS A 34 22.61 -1.73 4.14
C HIS A 34 22.77 -3.00 4.99
N ALA A 35 22.00 -3.17 6.08
CA ALA A 35 22.17 -4.31 6.99
C ALA A 35 21.30 -5.54 6.64
N GLY A 36 20.31 -5.39 5.75
CA GLY A 36 19.30 -6.44 5.47
C GLY A 36 19.16 -6.79 3.98
N VAL A 37 20.21 -7.34 3.36
CA VAL A 37 20.22 -7.80 1.95
C VAL A 37 19.00 -8.67 1.55
N PRO A 38 18.46 -9.59 2.37
CA PRO A 38 17.30 -10.39 1.95
C PRO A 38 15.98 -9.60 1.91
N VAL A 39 15.78 -8.63 2.81
CA VAL A 39 14.52 -7.87 2.90
C VAL A 39 14.34 -6.94 1.71
N ASN A 40 15.42 -6.31 1.25
CA ASN A 40 15.36 -5.36 0.14
C ASN A 40 15.06 -6.05 -1.21
N LYS A 41 15.55 -7.29 -1.39
CA LYS A 41 15.19 -8.13 -2.54
C LYS A 41 13.72 -8.51 -2.46
N PHE A 42 13.25 -8.95 -1.29
CA PHE A 42 11.85 -9.32 -1.11
C PHE A 42 10.89 -8.15 -1.34
N GLU A 43 11.21 -6.96 -0.83
CA GLU A 43 10.41 -5.73 -1.01
C GLU A 43 10.24 -5.40 -2.51
N ARG A 44 11.30 -5.55 -3.31
CA ARG A 44 11.22 -5.37 -4.77
C ARG A 44 10.34 -6.42 -5.46
N TRP A 45 10.50 -7.69 -5.10
CA TRP A 45 9.70 -8.79 -5.67
C TRP A 45 8.22 -8.66 -5.30
N ASN A 46 7.92 -8.35 -4.02
CA ASN A 46 6.56 -8.12 -3.55
C ASN A 46 5.92 -6.92 -4.26
N GLY A 47 6.67 -5.83 -4.45
CA GLY A 47 6.21 -4.67 -5.22
C GLY A 47 5.89 -5.02 -6.67
N LEU A 48 6.79 -5.72 -7.37
CA LEU A 48 6.58 -6.18 -8.75
C LEU A 48 5.36 -7.10 -8.87
N LEU A 49 5.23 -8.08 -7.97
CA LEU A 49 4.09 -9.00 -7.94
C LEU A 49 2.78 -8.28 -7.68
N THR A 50 2.77 -7.32 -6.74
CA THR A 50 1.58 -6.51 -6.42
C THR A 50 1.15 -5.69 -7.65
N VAL A 51 2.07 -5.03 -8.33
CA VAL A 51 1.77 -4.26 -9.54
C VAL A 51 1.25 -5.16 -10.65
N ALA A 52 1.92 -6.29 -10.91
CA ALA A 52 1.49 -7.25 -11.94
C ALA A 52 0.09 -7.80 -11.65
N ALA A 53 -0.21 -8.13 -10.38
CA ALA A 53 -1.52 -8.64 -9.99
C ALA A 53 -2.63 -7.57 -10.13
N ILE A 54 -2.36 -6.30 -9.79
CA ILE A 54 -3.30 -5.19 -10.00
C ILE A 54 -3.62 -5.03 -11.50
N ILE A 55 -2.59 -5.09 -12.36
CA ILE A 55 -2.78 -5.00 -13.82
C ILE A 55 -3.63 -6.18 -14.32
N ALA A 56 -3.35 -7.40 -13.87
CA ALA A 56 -4.10 -8.59 -14.28
C ALA A 56 -5.59 -8.48 -13.89
N ILE A 57 -5.88 -8.03 -12.67
CA ILE A 57 -7.25 -7.83 -12.18
C ILE A 57 -7.95 -6.70 -12.93
N ALA A 58 -7.23 -5.62 -13.28
CA ALA A 58 -7.79 -4.55 -14.09
C ALA A 58 -8.27 -5.05 -15.45
N LEU A 59 -7.56 -6.01 -16.05
CA LEU A 59 -7.97 -6.65 -17.31
C LEU A 59 -9.11 -7.65 -17.11
N MET A 60 -9.12 -8.40 -16.01
CA MET A 60 -10.15 -9.43 -15.75
C MET A 60 -11.50 -8.86 -15.31
N PHE A 61 -11.53 -7.72 -14.61
CA PHE A 61 -12.75 -7.17 -13.99
C PHE A 61 -13.22 -5.86 -14.62
N GLN A 62 -13.03 -5.69 -15.94
CA GLN A 62 -13.40 -4.47 -16.69
C GLN A 62 -14.90 -4.06 -16.61
N GLY A 63 -15.77 -4.85 -15.99
CA GLY A 63 -17.21 -4.56 -15.83
C GLY A 63 -17.71 -4.45 -14.39
N SER A 64 -16.86 -4.58 -13.36
CA SER A 64 -17.30 -4.48 -11.97
C SER A 64 -16.24 -3.81 -11.09
N LEU A 65 -16.40 -2.50 -10.91
CA LEU A 65 -15.50 -1.68 -10.08
C LEU A 65 -15.43 -2.19 -8.63
N GLU A 66 -16.55 -2.62 -8.07
CA GLU A 66 -16.60 -3.17 -6.70
C GLU A 66 -15.72 -4.42 -6.55
N ARG A 67 -15.86 -5.40 -7.47
CA ARG A 67 -15.02 -6.60 -7.46
C ARG A 67 -13.54 -6.26 -7.70
N PHE A 68 -13.27 -5.32 -8.61
CA PHE A 68 -11.92 -4.83 -8.88
C PHE A 68 -11.28 -4.28 -7.60
N PHE A 69 -11.93 -3.33 -6.91
CA PHE A 69 -11.40 -2.73 -5.69
C PHE A 69 -11.28 -3.73 -4.54
N PHE A 70 -12.24 -4.64 -4.39
CA PHE A 70 -12.16 -5.71 -3.40
C PHE A 70 -10.93 -6.62 -3.61
N TRP A 71 -10.65 -7.04 -4.84
CA TRP A 71 -9.48 -7.88 -5.11
C TRP A 71 -8.16 -7.12 -4.98
N VAL A 72 -8.14 -5.83 -5.37
CA VAL A 72 -6.99 -4.94 -5.11
C VAL A 72 -6.72 -4.84 -3.61
N PHE A 73 -7.77 -4.69 -2.78
CA PHE A 73 -7.63 -4.72 -1.33
C PHE A 73 -6.96 -6.00 -0.83
N CYS A 74 -7.47 -7.15 -1.26
CA CYS A 74 -6.98 -8.46 -0.82
C CYS A 74 -5.50 -8.65 -1.15
N ILE A 75 -5.07 -8.31 -2.37
CA ILE A 75 -3.65 -8.40 -2.74
C ILE A 75 -2.81 -7.44 -1.92
N PHE A 76 -3.26 -6.20 -1.77
CA PHE A 76 -2.51 -5.21 -1.02
C PHE A 76 -2.36 -5.63 0.44
N PHE A 77 -3.42 -6.18 1.03
CA PHE A 77 -3.43 -6.70 2.39
C PHE A 77 -2.46 -7.88 2.56
N VAL A 78 -2.55 -8.89 1.70
CA VAL A 78 -1.66 -10.07 1.75
C VAL A 78 -0.20 -9.68 1.52
N GLY A 79 0.08 -8.87 0.49
CA GLY A 79 1.43 -8.40 0.18
C GLY A 79 2.03 -7.56 1.31
N SER A 80 1.23 -6.68 1.93
CA SER A 80 1.66 -5.87 3.08
C SER A 80 1.88 -6.72 4.33
N ALA A 81 0.97 -7.65 4.62
CA ALA A 81 1.10 -8.56 5.75
C ALA A 81 2.36 -9.42 5.64
N MET A 82 2.62 -9.99 4.46
CA MET A 82 3.83 -10.78 4.22
C MET A 82 5.11 -9.93 4.38
N GLN A 83 5.10 -8.68 3.88
CA GLN A 83 6.21 -7.77 4.05
C GLN A 83 6.44 -7.41 5.54
N ILE A 84 5.39 -7.10 6.29
CA ILE A 84 5.48 -6.81 7.73
C ILE A 84 6.01 -8.02 8.51
N ILE A 85 5.56 -9.24 8.19
CA ILE A 85 6.03 -10.47 8.83
C ILE A 85 7.52 -10.68 8.58
N LEU A 86 7.99 -10.45 7.36
CA LEU A 86 9.41 -10.57 7.03
C LEU A 86 10.24 -9.47 7.68
N GLU A 87 9.79 -8.22 7.64
CA GLU A 87 10.44 -7.13 8.34
C GLU A 87 10.47 -7.35 9.85
N TRP A 88 9.41 -7.91 10.44
CA TRP A 88 9.40 -8.31 11.84
C TRP A 88 10.41 -9.43 12.13
N LYS A 89 10.51 -10.43 11.25
CA LYS A 89 11.42 -11.58 11.42
C LYS A 89 12.90 -11.19 11.28
N TYR A 90 13.22 -10.32 10.33
CA TYR A 90 14.61 -9.99 9.97
C TYR A 90 15.10 -8.65 10.51
N LEU A 91 14.21 -7.72 10.85
CA LEU A 91 14.53 -6.35 11.27
C LEU A 91 13.78 -5.95 12.56
N LYS A 92 13.55 -6.92 13.45
CA LYS A 92 12.85 -6.69 14.72
C LYS A 92 13.50 -5.54 15.51
N GLY A 93 12.72 -4.50 15.81
CA GLY A 93 13.20 -3.32 16.56
C GLY A 93 13.92 -2.25 15.73
N SER A 94 14.12 -2.48 14.42
CA SER A 94 14.64 -1.46 13.50
C SER A 94 13.64 -0.31 13.32
N ARG A 95 14.17 0.89 13.09
CA ARG A 95 13.37 2.06 12.73
C ARG A 95 12.65 1.87 11.38
N LYS A 96 13.19 1.02 10.50
CA LYS A 96 12.53 0.61 9.25
C LYS A 96 11.24 -0.15 9.52
N TYR A 97 11.27 -1.16 10.40
CA TYR A 97 10.08 -1.93 10.76
C TYR A 97 8.97 -1.03 11.33
N GLN A 98 9.34 -0.10 12.24
CA GLN A 98 8.37 0.84 12.83
C GLN A 98 7.73 1.76 11.77
N ALA A 99 8.53 2.29 10.84
CA ALA A 99 8.04 3.15 9.77
C ALA A 99 7.18 2.40 8.74
N SER A 100 7.56 1.18 8.37
CA SER A 100 6.75 0.34 7.47
C SER A 100 5.42 -0.02 8.11
N LEU A 101 5.42 -0.40 9.39
CA LEU A 101 4.19 -0.72 10.11
C LEU A 101 3.26 0.50 10.14
N LEU A 102 3.77 1.68 10.49
CA LEU A 102 3.00 2.93 10.45
C LEU A 102 2.48 3.25 9.05
N TYR A 103 3.32 3.13 8.02
CA TYR A 103 2.95 3.37 6.63
C TYR A 103 1.82 2.44 6.18
N PHE A 104 1.97 1.13 6.39
CA PHE A 104 0.96 0.15 5.98
C PHE A 104 -0.34 0.28 6.77
N SER A 105 -0.29 0.65 8.06
CA SER A 105 -1.50 0.95 8.83
C SER A 105 -2.27 2.14 8.25
N ILE A 106 -1.58 3.24 7.92
CA ILE A 106 -2.22 4.41 7.31
C ILE A 106 -2.80 4.06 5.94
N VAL A 107 -2.07 3.31 5.11
CA VAL A 107 -2.57 2.88 3.79
C VAL A 107 -3.80 1.98 3.93
N ALA A 108 -3.79 1.03 4.87
CA ALA A 108 -4.93 0.14 5.10
C ALA A 108 -6.18 0.92 5.52
N VAL A 109 -6.06 1.85 6.47
CA VAL A 109 -7.19 2.70 6.89
C VAL A 109 -7.72 3.53 5.72
N THR A 110 -6.83 4.14 4.94
CA THR A 110 -7.26 4.95 3.79
C THR A 110 -7.92 4.12 2.70
N LEU A 111 -7.48 2.88 2.46
CA LEU A 111 -8.15 1.97 1.52
C LEU A 111 -9.54 1.55 2.01
N VAL A 112 -9.71 1.32 3.31
CA VAL A 112 -11.04 1.04 3.89
C VAL A 112 -11.96 2.24 3.70
N VAL A 113 -11.49 3.44 4.04
CA VAL A 113 -12.25 4.68 3.82
C VAL A 113 -12.59 4.87 2.34
N PHE A 114 -11.65 4.58 1.43
CA PHE A 114 -11.91 4.58 -0.02
C PHE A 114 -13.08 3.68 -0.37
N MET A 115 -13.03 2.42 0.07
CA MET A 115 -14.01 1.41 -0.29
C MET A 115 -15.38 1.75 0.26
N THR A 116 -15.47 2.19 1.51
CA THR A 116 -16.74 2.61 2.12
C THR A 116 -17.35 3.81 1.40
N MET A 117 -16.53 4.81 1.04
CA MET A 117 -17.01 5.99 0.30
C MET A 117 -17.44 5.63 -1.13
N ALA A 118 -16.67 4.77 -1.80
CA ALA A 118 -17.00 4.28 -3.14
C ALA A 118 -18.29 3.43 -3.13
N SER A 119 -18.48 2.57 -2.12
CA SER A 119 -19.71 1.78 -2.00
C SER A 119 -20.94 2.66 -1.73
N LEU A 120 -20.79 3.68 -0.88
CA LEU A 120 -21.88 4.62 -0.58
C LEU A 120 -22.33 5.40 -1.82
N GLN A 121 -21.39 5.79 -2.69
CA GLN A 121 -21.70 6.47 -3.96
C GLN A 121 -22.35 5.57 -5.01
N VAL A 122 -22.12 4.25 -4.96
CA VAL A 122 -22.76 3.30 -5.87
C VAL A 122 -24.18 2.93 -5.41
N SER A 123 -24.45 3.03 -4.10
CA SER A 123 -25.77 2.77 -3.52
C SER A 123 -26.77 3.93 -3.60
N GLN A 124 -26.31 5.11 -4.02
CA GLN A 124 -27.13 6.32 -4.27
C GLN A 124 -27.43 6.47 -5.76
#